data_AF-A0A821IUV7-F1
#
_entry.id   AF-A0A821IUV7-F1
#
_cell.length_a   1.000
_cell.length_b   1.000
_cell.length_c   1.000
_cell.angle_alpha   90.00
_cell.angle_beta   90.00
_cell.angle_gamma   90.00
#
_symmetry.space_group_name_H-M   'P 1'
#
loop_
_entity.id
_entity.type
_entity.pdbx_description
1 polymer ?
#
loop_
_entity_poly.entity_id
_entity_poly.type
_entity_poly.pdbx_seq_one_letter_code
_entity_poly.pdbx_strand_id
1 'polypeptide(L)'
;MNSYLGAISKFLFVGIHYCGISLHHINNSNQLQVFVLACRAYDLNNQTSPSIRKFVNSILEEFGLRLDSSSFIVSDNENKMKSTFNDVNCIGCSVHYMNKPMEKTFTDAKNIDLKQAQELFSQVRELVEHVRRCHKQNKLSKKLQIYSKTRFNEAFHMFNIFNEIFDEIPHTLSTNFLLTYSLINQKFLQDICNFISTFDEVIEKLSVDTRPTLHLVVPLRQHLIDHCSTFDDEDDNLVHIKKFISTY
;
A
#
# COMPACT_ATOMS: atom_id res chain seq x y z
N MET A 1 -25.98 -18.49 -45.81
CA MET A 1 -24.78 -17.64 -45.94
C MET A 1 -24.54 -17.01 -44.58
N ASN A 2 -23.52 -17.51 -43.89
CA ASN A 2 -23.29 -17.27 -42.47
C ASN A 2 -22.71 -15.88 -42.20
N SER A 3 -23.24 -15.28 -41.13
CA SER A 3 -22.83 -14.06 -40.48
C SER A 3 -21.42 -14.16 -39.90
N TYR A 4 -20.52 -13.29 -40.35
CA TYR A 4 -19.26 -13.03 -39.64
C TYR A 4 -19.52 -12.02 -38.52
N LEU A 5 -19.87 -12.53 -37.35
CA LEU A 5 -19.71 -11.78 -36.10
C LEU A 5 -18.24 -11.86 -35.70
N GLY A 6 -17.51 -10.78 -35.95
CA GLY A 6 -16.15 -10.60 -35.48
C GLY A 6 -16.12 -10.69 -33.96
N ALA A 7 -15.54 -11.77 -33.44
CA ALA A 7 -15.20 -11.90 -32.04
C ALA A 7 -14.13 -10.85 -31.72
N ILE A 8 -14.58 -9.72 -31.15
CA ILE A 8 -13.69 -8.78 -30.48
C ILE A 8 -13.15 -9.54 -29.27
N SER A 9 -11.92 -10.05 -29.42
CA SER A 9 -11.09 -10.52 -28.33
C SER A 9 -11.02 -9.42 -27.28
N LYS A 10 -11.82 -9.57 -26.21
CA LYS A 10 -11.55 -8.88 -24.95
C LYS A 10 -10.23 -9.43 -24.46
N PHE A 11 -9.14 -8.73 -24.74
CA PHE A 11 -7.92 -8.87 -23.96
C PHE A 11 -8.27 -8.47 -22.52
N LEU A 12 -8.74 -9.43 -21.72
CA LEU A 12 -8.63 -9.34 -20.28
C LEU A 12 -7.13 -9.35 -20.01
N PHE A 13 -6.57 -8.18 -19.71
CA PHE A 13 -5.30 -8.12 -19.00
C PHE A 13 -5.54 -8.77 -17.63
N VAL A 14 -5.30 -10.07 -17.55
CA VAL A 14 -5.11 -10.75 -16.27
C VAL A 14 -3.79 -10.21 -15.75
N GLY A 15 -3.83 -9.49 -14.63
CA GLY A 15 -2.63 -8.89 -14.05
C GLY A 15 -1.55 -9.95 -13.83
N ILE A 16 -0.31 -9.67 -14.22
CA ILE A 16 0.82 -10.54 -13.95
C ILE A 16 1.20 -10.38 -12.48
N HIS A 17 1.11 -11.47 -11.72
CA HIS A 17 1.59 -11.50 -10.34
C HIS A 17 3.08 -11.79 -10.31
N TYR A 18 3.79 -11.24 -9.34
CA TYR A 18 5.22 -11.49 -9.13
C TYR A 18 5.43 -12.06 -7.73
N CYS A 19 6.37 -12.99 -7.62
CA CYS A 19 6.88 -13.47 -6.35
C CYS A 19 8.37 -13.11 -6.27
N GLY A 20 8.69 -12.24 -5.32
CA GLY A 20 10.06 -11.89 -4.96
C GLY A 20 10.49 -12.73 -3.76
N ILE A 21 11.68 -13.31 -3.84
CA ILE A 21 12.28 -14.07 -2.74
C ILE A 21 13.66 -13.46 -2.47
N SER A 22 13.88 -13.06 -1.22
CA SER A 22 15.17 -12.60 -0.74
C SER A 22 15.58 -13.40 0.49
N LEU A 23 16.87 -13.72 0.56
CA LEU A 23 17.50 -14.37 1.71
C LEU A 23 18.21 -13.30 2.54
N HIS A 24 17.93 -13.30 3.84
CA HIS A 24 18.52 -12.38 4.80
C HIS A 24 19.33 -13.19 5.80
N HIS A 25 20.60 -12.84 6.01
CA HIS A 25 21.43 -13.48 7.04
C HIS A 25 22.42 -12.50 7.63
N ILE A 26 22.84 -12.75 8.88
CA ILE A 26 23.93 -12.00 9.52
C ILE A 26 25.20 -12.83 9.39
N ASN A 27 26.24 -12.25 8.81
CA ASN A 27 27.52 -12.93 8.64
C ASN A 27 28.36 -12.90 9.93
N ASN A 28 29.51 -13.57 9.93
CA ASN A 28 30.43 -13.62 11.08
C ASN A 28 31.02 -12.25 11.48
N SER A 29 30.88 -11.22 10.63
CA SER A 29 31.28 -9.85 10.93
C SER A 29 30.13 -8.99 11.48
N ASN A 30 29.02 -9.62 11.88
CA ASN A 30 27.79 -8.96 12.34
C ASN A 30 27.17 -8.01 11.29
N GLN A 31 27.38 -8.28 10.01
CA GLN A 31 26.78 -7.50 8.93
C GLN A 31 25.56 -8.23 8.39
N LEU A 32 24.45 -7.51 8.25
CA LEU A 32 23.28 -8.00 7.54
C LEU A 32 23.58 -8.09 6.05
N GLN A 33 23.31 -9.24 5.46
CA GLN A 33 23.45 -9.53 4.04
C GLN A 33 22.09 -9.88 3.47
N VAL A 34 21.78 -9.28 2.32
CA VAL A 34 20.52 -9.48 1.60
C VAL A 34 20.84 -9.97 0.19
N PHE A 35 20.34 -11.16 -0.14
CA PHE A 35 20.46 -11.73 -1.47
C PHE A 35 19.08 -11.84 -2.09
N VAL A 36 18.85 -11.11 -3.17
CA VAL A 36 17.66 -11.31 -4.00
C VAL A 36 17.87 -12.61 -4.80
N LEU A 37 17.20 -13.67 -4.39
CA LEU A 37 17.31 -14.98 -5.05
C LEU A 37 16.52 -15.01 -6.35
N ALA A 38 15.32 -14.41 -6.35
CA ALA A 38 14.49 -14.33 -7.53
C ALA A 38 13.47 -13.19 -7.44
N CYS A 39 13.08 -12.66 -8.60
CA CYS A 39 11.84 -11.93 -8.81
C CYS A 39 11.23 -12.48 -10.10
N ARG A 40 10.22 -13.35 -9.97
CA ARG A 40 9.65 -14.07 -11.10
C ARG A 40 8.16 -13.84 -11.21
N ALA A 41 7.70 -13.70 -12.45
CA ALA A 41 6.27 -13.74 -12.73
C ALA A 41 5.73 -15.11 -12.29
N TYR A 42 4.65 -15.07 -11.51
CA TYR A 42 3.94 -16.22 -11.01
C TYR A 42 2.56 -16.25 -11.66
N ASP A 43 2.54 -16.73 -12.90
CA ASP A 43 1.34 -16.90 -13.73
C ASP A 43 0.65 -18.22 -13.38
N LEU A 44 0.21 -18.35 -12.12
CA LEU A 44 -0.64 -19.48 -11.76
C LEU A 44 -2.09 -19.05 -11.83
N ASN A 45 -2.79 -19.63 -12.81
CA ASN A 45 -4.25 -19.66 -12.88
C ASN A 45 -4.90 -20.09 -11.55
N ASN A 46 -4.16 -20.80 -10.68
CA ASN A 46 -4.55 -21.19 -9.33
C ASN A 46 -3.47 -20.83 -8.29
N GLN A 47 -3.58 -19.64 -7.69
CA GLN A 47 -2.76 -19.18 -6.57
C GLN A 47 -3.13 -19.86 -5.25
N THR A 48 -3.15 -21.19 -5.22
CA THR A 48 -3.42 -21.94 -3.99
C THR A 48 -2.14 -22.01 -3.15
N SER A 49 -2.30 -22.16 -1.83
CA SER A 49 -1.16 -22.27 -0.90
C SER A 49 -0.15 -23.36 -1.31
N PRO A 50 -0.56 -24.59 -1.71
CA PRO A 50 0.39 -25.61 -2.14
C PRO A 50 1.19 -25.23 -3.38
N SER A 51 0.56 -24.53 -4.33
CA SER A 51 1.24 -24.08 -5.54
C SER A 51 2.28 -23.01 -5.25
N ILE A 52 1.98 -22.07 -4.32
CA ILE A 52 2.92 -21.03 -3.89
C ILE A 52 4.11 -21.70 -3.20
N ARG A 53 3.86 -22.68 -2.31
CA ARG A 53 4.93 -23.42 -1.64
C ARG A 53 5.84 -24.15 -2.63
N LYS A 54 5.25 -24.85 -3.62
CA LYS A 54 6.03 -25.55 -4.65
C LYS A 54 6.91 -24.59 -5.44
N PHE A 55 6.38 -23.44 -5.82
CA PHE A 55 7.13 -22.42 -6.55
C PHE A 55 8.28 -21.85 -5.73
N VAL A 56 8.04 -21.49 -4.46
CA VAL A 56 9.09 -21.02 -3.55
C VAL A 56 10.17 -22.08 -3.36
N ASN A 57 9.79 -23.34 -3.12
CA ASN A 57 10.74 -24.44 -2.98
C ASN A 57 11.60 -24.61 -4.25
N SER A 58 11.01 -24.54 -5.45
CA SER A 58 11.79 -24.67 -6.68
C SER A 58 12.85 -23.58 -6.83
N ILE A 59 12.56 -22.34 -6.42
CA ILE A 59 13.55 -21.26 -6.43
C ILE A 59 14.66 -21.53 -5.42
N LEU A 60 14.32 -21.97 -4.21
CA LEU A 60 15.32 -22.26 -3.19
C LEU A 60 16.24 -23.42 -3.61
N GLU A 61 15.68 -24.46 -4.25
CA GLU A 61 16.43 -25.61 -4.75
C GLU A 61 17.51 -25.23 -5.78
N GLU A 62 17.28 -24.20 -6.60
CA GLU A 62 18.28 -23.69 -7.55
C GLU A 62 19.56 -23.17 -6.86
N PHE A 63 19.44 -22.75 -5.59
CA PHE A 63 20.55 -22.30 -4.76
C PHE A 63 21.00 -23.37 -3.75
N GLY A 64 20.49 -24.60 -3.85
CA GLY A 64 20.76 -25.67 -2.88
C GLY A 64 20.16 -25.42 -1.49
N LEU A 65 19.16 -24.53 -1.39
CA LEU A 65 18.49 -24.17 -0.14
C LEU A 65 17.19 -24.95 0.02
N ARG A 66 16.76 -25.15 1.27
CA ARG A 66 15.48 -25.76 1.62
C ARG A 66 14.91 -25.10 2.87
N LEU A 67 13.59 -25.02 2.93
CA LEU A 67 12.90 -24.60 4.15
C LEU A 67 12.79 -25.78 5.11
N ASP A 68 13.07 -25.53 6.38
CA ASP A 68 12.95 -26.47 7.48
C ASP A 68 12.40 -25.79 8.74
N SER A 69 12.33 -26.52 9.85
CA SER A 69 11.81 -26.01 11.12
C SER A 69 12.68 -24.92 11.77
N SER A 70 13.92 -24.72 11.31
CA SER A 70 14.80 -23.63 11.75
C SER A 70 14.68 -22.38 10.89
N SER A 71 14.03 -22.50 9.73
CA SER A 71 13.83 -21.41 8.78
C SER A 71 12.79 -20.43 9.30
N PHE A 72 13.07 -19.13 9.09
CA PHE A 72 12.13 -18.04 9.32
C PHE A 72 11.73 -17.44 7.98
N ILE A 73 10.42 -17.35 7.74
CA ILE A 73 9.83 -16.71 6.58
C ILE A 73 9.15 -15.43 7.04
N VAL A 74 9.40 -14.33 6.33
CA VAL A 74 8.61 -13.11 6.45
C VAL A 74 7.74 -12.99 5.21
N SER A 75 6.43 -12.87 5.39
CA SER A 75 5.47 -12.74 4.29
C SER A 75 4.38 -11.74 4.67
N ASP A 76 3.52 -11.36 3.71
CA ASP A 76 2.27 -10.69 4.06
C ASP A 76 1.45 -11.50 5.08
N ASN A 77 0.50 -10.83 5.73
CA ASN A 77 -0.31 -11.42 6.79
C ASN A 77 -1.59 -12.08 6.23
N GLU A 78 -1.64 -12.42 4.94
CA GLU A 78 -2.80 -13.05 4.31
C GLU A 78 -2.96 -14.51 4.76
N ASN A 79 -4.21 -14.96 4.90
CA ASN A 79 -4.52 -16.34 5.28
C ASN A 79 -3.90 -17.36 4.33
N LYS A 80 -3.79 -17.02 3.04
CA LYS A 80 -3.16 -17.83 2.01
C LYS A 80 -1.67 -18.04 2.29
N MET A 81 -0.94 -16.98 2.62
CA MET A 81 0.50 -17.08 2.92
C MET A 81 0.76 -17.79 4.25
N LYS A 82 -0.09 -17.57 5.27
CA LYS A 82 -0.06 -18.36 6.51
C LYS A 82 -0.25 -19.85 6.25
N SER A 83 -1.21 -20.20 5.39
CA SER A 83 -1.45 -21.59 4.99
C SER A 83 -0.32 -22.19 4.15
N THR A 84 0.43 -21.37 3.41
CA THR A 84 1.55 -21.80 2.56
C THR A 84 2.78 -22.21 3.36
N PHE A 85 2.97 -21.57 4.52
CA PHE A 85 4.15 -21.70 5.37
C PHE A 85 3.78 -22.12 6.80
N ASN A 86 2.75 -22.95 6.94
CA ASN A 86 2.21 -23.36 8.25
C ASN A 86 3.10 -24.41 8.98
N ASP A 87 4.04 -25.00 8.26
CA ASP A 87 5.02 -25.99 8.70
C ASP A 87 6.39 -25.38 9.06
N VAL A 88 6.55 -24.06 8.92
CA VAL A 88 7.78 -23.31 9.22
C VAL A 88 7.48 -22.07 10.06
N ASN A 89 8.52 -21.41 10.60
CA ASN A 89 8.31 -20.19 11.38
C ASN A 89 7.97 -19.02 10.45
N CYS A 90 6.68 -18.71 10.30
CA CYS A 90 6.20 -17.62 9.46
C CYS A 90 5.85 -16.39 10.31
N ILE A 91 6.54 -15.28 10.05
CA ILE A 91 6.33 -13.97 10.67
C ILE A 91 5.55 -13.09 9.68
N GLY A 92 4.44 -12.51 10.15
CA GLY A 92 3.64 -11.58 9.36
C GLY A 92 4.32 -10.21 9.21
N CYS A 93 4.24 -9.64 8.01
CA CYS A 93 4.77 -8.32 7.70
C CYS A 93 4.05 -7.23 8.49
N SER A 94 4.80 -6.50 9.33
CA SER A 94 4.28 -5.38 10.12
C SER A 94 3.78 -4.22 9.26
N VAL A 95 4.43 -3.94 8.12
CA VAL A 95 4.00 -2.90 7.17
C VAL A 95 2.62 -3.21 6.60
N HIS A 96 2.38 -4.48 6.22
CA HIS A 96 1.05 -4.90 5.76
C HIS A 96 0.00 -4.75 6.87
N TYR A 97 0.35 -5.03 8.13
CA TYR A 97 -0.55 -4.83 9.26
C TYR A 97 -0.94 -3.37 9.44
N MET A 98 0.02 -2.44 9.39
CA MET A 98 -0.23 -1.00 9.57
C MET A 98 -0.97 -0.37 8.37
N ASN A 99 -0.70 -0.84 7.15
CA ASN A 99 -1.36 -0.33 5.96
C ASN A 99 -2.86 -0.66 5.91
N LYS A 100 -3.30 -1.77 6.52
CA LYS A 100 -4.67 -2.26 6.37
C LYS A 100 -5.72 -1.37 7.06
N PRO A 101 -5.55 -0.91 8.32
CA PRO A 101 -6.44 0.08 8.94
C PRO A 101 -6.47 1.39 8.14
N MET A 102 -5.32 1.83 7.65
CA MET A 102 -5.22 3.03 6.83
C MET A 102 -6.00 2.88 5.51
N GLU A 103 -5.84 1.76 4.79
CA GLU A 103 -6.63 1.46 3.58
C GLU A 103 -8.12 1.49 3.86
N LYS A 104 -8.57 0.84 4.95
CA LYS A 104 -9.98 0.83 5.32
C LYS A 104 -10.50 2.22 5.65
N THR A 105 -9.67 3.11 6.19
CA THR A 105 -10.08 4.47 6.53
C THR A 105 -10.65 5.20 5.32
N PHE A 106 -10.01 5.02 4.16
CA PHE A 106 -10.39 5.73 2.92
C PHE A 106 -11.25 4.92 1.95
N THR A 107 -11.35 3.60 2.13
CA THR A 107 -12.01 2.72 1.16
C THR A 107 -13.22 1.96 1.71
N ASP A 108 -13.39 1.85 3.03
CA ASP A 108 -14.50 1.11 3.63
C ASP A 108 -15.77 1.96 3.75
N ALA A 109 -16.54 2.03 2.66
CA ALA A 109 -17.77 2.82 2.55
C ALA A 109 -18.87 2.47 3.59
N LYS A 110 -18.69 1.43 4.40
CA LYS A 110 -19.63 1.06 5.47
C LYS A 110 -19.42 1.87 6.75
N ASN A 111 -18.26 2.51 6.91
CA ASN A 111 -17.97 3.28 8.12
C ASN A 111 -18.40 4.75 7.95
N ILE A 112 -19.58 5.08 8.51
CA ILE A 112 -20.21 6.40 8.40
C ILE A 112 -19.36 7.49 9.07
N ASP A 113 -18.65 7.14 10.16
CA ASP A 113 -17.83 8.09 10.92
C ASP A 113 -16.59 8.55 10.12
N LEU A 114 -16.25 7.86 9.02
CA LEU A 114 -15.11 8.18 8.16
C LEU A 114 -15.51 8.80 6.82
N LYS A 115 -16.80 9.14 6.66
CA LYS A 115 -17.36 9.58 5.37
C LYS A 115 -16.61 10.77 4.78
N GLN A 116 -16.24 11.77 5.58
CA GLN A 116 -15.53 12.94 5.06
C GLN A 116 -14.13 12.59 4.53
N ALA A 117 -13.41 11.71 5.22
CA ALA A 117 -12.10 11.22 4.77
C ALA A 117 -12.22 10.42 3.46
N GLN A 118 -13.27 9.60 3.34
CA GLN A 118 -13.56 8.80 2.16
C GLN A 118 -13.98 9.65 0.96
N GLU A 119 -14.80 10.68 1.19
CA GLU A 119 -15.20 11.65 0.17
C GLU A 119 -13.99 12.44 -0.32
N LEU A 120 -13.15 12.95 0.59
CA LEU A 120 -11.89 13.62 0.24
C LEU A 120 -11.00 12.72 -0.61
N PHE A 121 -10.80 11.47 -0.19
CA PHE A 121 -10.00 10.50 -0.94
C PHE A 121 -10.56 10.26 -2.35
N SER A 122 -11.87 10.05 -2.46
CA SER A 122 -12.54 9.85 -3.74
C SER A 122 -12.37 11.06 -4.65
N GLN A 123 -12.58 12.27 -4.14
CA GLN A 123 -12.46 13.52 -4.89
C GLN A 123 -11.03 13.72 -5.41
N VAL A 124 -10.03 13.64 -4.53
CA VAL A 124 -8.61 13.80 -4.93
C VAL A 124 -8.22 12.75 -5.97
N ARG A 125 -8.57 11.48 -5.73
CA ARG A 125 -8.29 10.40 -6.66
C ARG A 125 -8.91 10.64 -8.04
N GLU A 126 -10.17 11.06 -8.08
CA GLU A 126 -10.88 11.34 -9.32
C GLU A 126 -10.21 12.46 -10.13
N LEU A 127 -9.78 13.53 -9.45
CA LEU A 127 -9.07 14.65 -10.06
C LEU A 127 -7.70 14.24 -10.61
N VAL A 128 -6.93 13.47 -9.84
CA VAL A 128 -5.64 12.91 -10.28
C VAL A 128 -5.81 12.05 -11.52
N GLU A 129 -6.79 11.14 -11.51
CA GLU A 129 -7.11 10.28 -12.65
C GLU A 129 -7.57 11.11 -13.87
N HIS A 130 -8.32 12.19 -13.67
CA HIS A 130 -8.71 13.12 -14.74
C HIS A 130 -7.51 13.81 -15.39
N VAL A 131 -6.63 14.44 -14.59
CA VAL A 131 -5.44 15.14 -15.10
C VAL A 131 -4.56 14.21 -15.94
N ARG A 132 -4.40 12.96 -15.48
CA ARG A 132 -3.66 11.94 -16.23
C ARG A 132 -4.36 11.53 -17.52
N ARG A 133 -5.67 11.24 -17.47
CA ARG A 133 -6.45 10.86 -18.67
C ARG A 133 -6.45 11.94 -19.74
N CYS A 134 -6.44 13.21 -19.33
CA CYS A 134 -6.36 14.34 -20.24
C CYS A 134 -4.94 14.71 -20.67
N HIS A 135 -3.91 13.95 -20.23
CA HIS A 135 -2.50 14.21 -20.52
C HIS A 135 -2.04 15.63 -20.13
N LYS A 136 -2.59 16.19 -19.05
CA LYS A 136 -2.27 17.56 -18.58
C LYS A 136 -1.21 17.61 -17.48
N GLN A 137 -0.58 16.48 -17.17
CA GLN A 137 0.45 16.38 -16.12
C GLN A 137 1.63 17.34 -16.35
N ASN A 138 1.97 17.61 -17.61
CA ASN A 138 3.04 18.52 -18.00
C ASN A 138 2.75 20.01 -17.70
N LYS A 139 1.52 20.34 -17.28
CA LYS A 139 1.12 21.70 -16.88
C LYS A 139 1.30 21.97 -15.39
N LEU A 140 1.74 20.97 -14.62
CA LEU A 140 1.91 21.04 -13.18
C LEU A 140 3.40 21.02 -12.85
N SER A 141 3.80 21.72 -11.79
CA SER A 141 5.17 21.76 -11.30
C SER A 141 5.64 20.42 -10.73
N LYS A 142 4.71 19.61 -10.21
CA LYS A 142 4.97 18.28 -9.65
C LYS A 142 4.13 17.21 -10.33
N LYS A 143 4.71 16.00 -10.40
CA LYS A 143 4.05 14.83 -10.96
C LYS A 143 3.04 14.26 -9.96
N LEU A 144 1.74 14.31 -10.29
CA LEU A 144 0.71 13.70 -9.46
C LEU A 144 0.95 12.19 -9.36
N GLN A 145 0.83 11.68 -8.13
CA GLN A 145 0.95 10.26 -7.84
C GLN A 145 -0.43 9.62 -7.89
N ILE A 146 -0.54 8.48 -8.54
CA ILE A 146 -1.79 7.73 -8.61
C ILE A 146 -1.77 6.72 -7.51
N TYR A 147 -2.89 6.62 -6.82
CA TYR A 147 -3.13 5.55 -5.86
C TYR A 147 -3.20 4.18 -6.54
N SER A 148 -2.29 3.26 -6.19
CA SER A 148 -2.47 1.83 -6.34
C SER A 148 -2.96 1.20 -5.04
N LYS A 149 -4.01 0.37 -5.13
CA LYS A 149 -4.52 -0.40 -3.99
C LYS A 149 -3.47 -1.32 -3.35
N THR A 150 -2.45 -1.72 -4.10
CA THR A 150 -1.43 -2.67 -3.62
C THR A 150 -0.45 -2.08 -2.61
N ARG A 151 -0.41 -0.74 -2.45
CA ARG A 151 0.57 -0.03 -1.62
C ARG A 151 -0.07 1.20 -1.01
N PHE A 152 -0.67 1.05 0.17
CA PHE A 152 -1.47 2.13 0.75
C PHE A 152 -0.66 3.43 1.01
N ASN A 153 0.65 3.36 1.24
CA ASN A 153 1.52 4.54 1.30
C ASN A 153 1.42 5.43 0.04
N GLU A 154 1.00 4.90 -1.11
CA GLU A 154 0.70 5.71 -2.30
C GLU A 154 -0.50 6.66 -2.09
N ALA A 155 -1.42 6.38 -1.17
CA ALA A 155 -2.49 7.31 -0.81
C ALA A 155 -1.91 8.57 -0.14
N PHE A 156 -0.94 8.41 0.76
CA PHE A 156 -0.22 9.52 1.35
C PHE A 156 0.50 10.34 0.29
N HIS A 157 1.30 9.69 -0.57
CA HIS A 157 2.02 10.41 -1.62
C HIS A 157 1.09 11.12 -2.61
N MET A 158 -0.07 10.53 -2.93
CA MET A 158 -1.11 11.17 -3.73
C MET A 158 -1.63 12.44 -3.06
N PHE A 159 -2.04 12.35 -1.79
CA PHE A 159 -2.52 13.52 -1.03
C PHE A 159 -1.45 14.58 -0.87
N ASN A 160 -0.25 14.20 -0.47
CA ASN A 160 0.84 15.13 -0.20
C ASN A 160 1.22 15.92 -1.46
N ILE A 161 1.43 15.24 -2.60
CA ILE A 161 1.71 15.95 -3.85
C ILE A 161 0.51 16.80 -4.28
N PHE A 162 -0.72 16.27 -4.20
CA PHE A 162 -1.91 17.03 -4.57
C PHE A 162 -2.05 18.33 -3.75
N ASN A 163 -1.78 18.26 -2.45
CA ASN A 163 -1.80 19.40 -1.54
C ASN A 163 -0.69 20.41 -1.85
N GLU A 164 0.52 19.95 -2.19
CA GLU A 164 1.65 20.82 -2.54
C GLU A 164 1.43 21.65 -3.82
N ILE A 165 0.61 21.15 -4.74
CA ILE A 165 0.27 21.85 -6.00
C ILE A 165 -1.21 22.21 -6.08
N PHE A 166 -1.89 22.32 -4.93
CA PHE A 166 -3.33 22.52 -4.84
C PHE A 166 -3.80 23.66 -5.75
N ASP A 167 -3.15 24.81 -5.64
CA ASP A 167 -3.49 26.03 -6.40
C ASP A 167 -3.24 25.92 -7.92
N GLU A 168 -2.41 24.98 -8.37
CA GLU A 168 -2.16 24.75 -9.80
C GLU A 168 -3.25 23.88 -10.46
N ILE A 169 -3.88 22.99 -9.69
CA ILE A 169 -4.83 21.99 -10.19
C ILE A 169 -5.98 22.60 -11.00
N PRO A 170 -6.69 23.66 -10.54
CA PRO A 170 -7.84 24.22 -11.25
C PRO A 170 -7.56 24.60 -12.70
N HIS A 171 -6.35 25.08 -12.99
CA HIS A 171 -5.94 25.48 -14.34
C HIS A 171 -5.84 24.30 -15.32
N THR A 172 -5.86 23.08 -14.80
CA THR A 172 -5.80 21.84 -15.59
C THR A 172 -7.14 21.13 -15.70
N LEU A 173 -8.15 21.48 -14.91
CA LEU A 173 -9.43 20.79 -14.88
C LEU A 173 -10.39 21.24 -15.99
N SER A 174 -11.38 20.42 -16.31
CA SER A 174 -12.56 20.86 -17.07
C SER A 174 -13.68 21.31 -16.10
N THR A 175 -14.69 22.00 -16.63
CA THR A 175 -15.77 22.62 -15.83
C THR A 175 -16.43 21.66 -14.83
N ASN A 176 -16.68 20.41 -15.23
CA ASN A 176 -17.31 19.42 -14.35
C ASN A 176 -16.42 19.04 -13.15
N PHE A 177 -15.10 19.00 -13.34
CA PHE A 177 -14.15 18.66 -12.27
C PHE A 177 -13.78 19.86 -11.39
N LEU A 178 -14.02 21.10 -11.86
CA LEU A 178 -13.89 22.29 -11.01
C LEU A 178 -14.88 22.28 -9.84
N LEU A 179 -16.09 21.74 -10.05
CA LEU A 179 -17.06 21.55 -8.96
C LEU A 179 -16.52 20.56 -7.92
N THR A 180 -16.03 19.40 -8.35
CA THR A 180 -15.40 18.41 -7.46
C THR A 180 -14.22 19.02 -6.68
N TYR A 181 -13.36 19.79 -7.36
CA TYR A 181 -12.25 20.48 -6.72
C TYR A 181 -12.72 21.49 -5.66
N SER A 182 -13.77 22.27 -5.95
CA SER A 182 -14.30 23.27 -5.01
C SER A 182 -14.88 22.68 -3.71
N LEU A 183 -15.22 21.39 -3.71
CA LEU A 183 -15.70 20.68 -2.52
C LEU A 183 -14.56 20.21 -1.60
N ILE A 184 -13.30 20.25 -2.05
CA ILE A 184 -12.17 19.81 -1.26
C ILE A 184 -11.86 20.85 -0.18
N ASN A 185 -11.98 20.45 1.08
CA ASN A 185 -11.47 21.22 2.20
C ASN A 185 -9.94 21.07 2.28
N GLN A 186 -9.21 22.07 1.79
CA GLN A 186 -7.75 22.06 1.78
C GLN A 186 -7.14 21.97 3.18
N LYS A 187 -7.76 22.61 4.19
CA LYS A 187 -7.29 22.51 5.58
C LYS A 187 -7.36 21.07 6.07
N PHE A 188 -8.49 20.41 5.84
CA PHE A 188 -8.66 19.00 6.23
C PHE A 188 -7.71 18.06 5.46
N LEU A 189 -7.48 18.33 4.17
CA LEU A 189 -6.46 17.62 3.38
C LEU A 189 -5.06 17.77 4.00
N GLN A 190 -4.68 18.98 4.38
CA GLN A 190 -3.40 19.26 5.04
C GLN A 190 -3.30 18.54 6.39
N ASP A 191 -4.36 18.55 7.19
CA ASP A 191 -4.41 17.89 8.50
C ASP A 191 -4.25 16.36 8.34
N ILE A 192 -4.89 15.76 7.33
CA ILE A 192 -4.70 14.35 6.96
C ILE A 192 -3.26 14.09 6.50
N CYS A 193 -2.68 14.93 5.64
CA CYS A 193 -1.30 14.76 5.19
C CYS A 193 -0.33 14.76 6.38
N ASN A 194 -0.48 15.72 7.28
CA ASN A 194 0.34 15.84 8.49
C ASN A 194 0.19 14.60 9.37
N PHE A 195 -1.03 14.13 9.60
CA PHE A 195 -1.28 12.95 10.41
C PHE A 195 -0.69 11.67 9.80
N ILE A 196 -0.87 11.43 8.51
CA ILE A 196 -0.41 10.21 7.83
C ILE A 196 1.11 10.19 7.65
N SER A 197 1.77 11.36 7.57
CA SER A 197 3.22 11.44 7.38
C SER A 197 4.01 10.59 8.38
N THR A 198 3.59 10.57 9.66
CA THR A 198 4.22 9.74 10.70
C THR A 198 4.09 8.24 10.41
N PHE A 199 2.97 7.80 9.82
CA PHE A 199 2.81 6.41 9.41
C PHE A 199 3.75 6.06 8.24
N ASP A 200 3.89 6.96 7.27
CA ASP A 200 4.80 6.78 6.14
C ASP A 200 6.26 6.66 6.63
N GLU A 201 6.70 7.55 7.53
CA GLU A 201 8.03 7.47 8.14
C GLU A 201 8.28 6.15 8.87
N VAL A 202 7.28 5.64 9.61
CA VAL A 202 7.38 4.36 10.32
C VAL A 202 7.46 3.19 9.33
N ILE A 203 6.67 3.23 8.27
CA ILE A 203 6.70 2.23 7.19
C ILE A 203 8.08 2.23 6.54
N GLU A 204 8.61 3.39 6.15
CA GLU A 204 9.95 3.52 5.59
C GLU A 204 11.02 2.94 6.53
N LYS A 205 10.97 3.27 7.82
CA LYS A 205 11.92 2.75 8.83
C LYS A 205 11.88 1.23 8.95
N LEU A 206 10.71 0.61 8.86
CA LEU A 206 10.53 -0.85 8.96
C LEU A 206 10.80 -1.60 7.65
N SER A 207 10.70 -0.91 6.51
CA SER A 207 10.98 -1.46 5.18
C SER A 207 12.46 -1.48 4.80
N VAL A 208 13.36 -0.90 5.60
CA VAL A 208 14.80 -0.95 5.36
C VAL A 208 15.32 -2.40 5.46
N ASP A 209 16.11 -2.82 4.48
CA ASP A 209 16.74 -4.15 4.42
C ASP A 209 18.26 -4.11 4.67
N THR A 210 18.86 -2.93 4.77
CA THR A 210 20.30 -2.74 5.03
C THR A 210 20.70 -2.77 6.51
N ARG A 211 19.71 -2.86 7.41
CA ARG A 211 19.92 -2.97 8.86
C ARG A 211 18.80 -3.80 9.51
N PRO A 212 19.03 -4.40 10.69
CA PRO A 212 17.96 -5.10 11.39
C PRO A 212 16.79 -4.17 11.72
N THR A 213 15.55 -4.56 11.41
CA THR A 213 14.35 -3.75 11.68
C THR A 213 13.36 -4.42 12.63
N LEU A 214 13.47 -5.74 12.84
CA LEU A 214 12.52 -6.50 13.66
C LEU A 214 12.37 -5.95 15.09
N HIS A 215 13.48 -5.50 15.69
CA HIS A 215 13.48 -4.91 17.04
C HIS A 215 12.76 -3.56 17.13
N LEU A 216 12.50 -2.89 15.99
CA LEU A 216 11.81 -1.61 15.93
C LEU A 216 10.29 -1.77 15.88
N VAL A 217 9.77 -2.97 15.60
CA VAL A 217 8.33 -3.20 15.39
C VAL A 217 7.50 -2.79 16.60
N VAL A 218 7.90 -3.23 17.80
CA VAL A 218 7.17 -2.92 19.04
C VAL A 218 7.23 -1.43 19.40
N PRO A 219 8.41 -0.77 19.49
CA PRO A 219 8.45 0.65 19.85
C PRO A 219 7.80 1.55 18.81
N LEU A 220 7.93 1.26 17.50
CA LEU A 220 7.28 2.06 16.47
C LEU A 220 5.76 1.85 16.45
N ARG A 221 5.27 0.64 16.78
CA ARG A 221 3.83 0.44 16.98
C ARG A 221 3.30 1.28 18.15
N GLN A 222 4.01 1.30 19.28
CA GLN A 222 3.61 2.14 20.42
C GLN A 222 3.60 3.62 20.04
N HIS A 223 4.63 4.08 19.33
CA HIS A 223 4.69 5.46 18.82
C HIS A 223 3.47 5.82 17.96
N LEU A 224 3.00 4.92 17.08
CA LEU A 224 1.80 5.14 16.28
C LEU A 224 0.51 5.14 17.11
N ILE A 225 0.43 4.30 18.15
CA ILE A 225 -0.71 4.32 19.09
C ILE A 225 -0.76 5.68 19.81
N ASP A 226 0.38 6.16 20.30
CA ASP A 226 0.48 7.44 20.97
C ASP A 226 0.11 8.59 20.02
N HIS A 227 0.52 8.51 18.75
CA HIS A 227 0.17 9.46 17.68
C HIS A 227 -1.33 9.49 17.35
N CYS A 228 -2.03 8.38 17.56
CA CYS A 228 -3.49 8.30 17.46
C CYS A 228 -4.23 8.85 18.69
N SER A 229 -3.53 9.38 19.69
CA SER A 229 -4.19 10.04 20.82
C SER A 229 -4.96 11.27 20.35
N THR A 230 -6.14 11.47 20.92
CA THR A 230 -7.07 12.55 20.57
C THR A 230 -6.96 13.71 21.55
N PHE A 231 -7.06 14.94 21.05
CA PHE A 231 -7.07 16.16 21.88
C PHE A 231 -8.36 16.96 21.66
N ASP A 232 -8.77 17.75 22.65
CA ASP A 232 -10.06 18.46 22.65
C ASP A 232 -10.20 19.54 21.56
N ASP A 233 -9.07 20.07 21.06
CA ASP A 233 -9.03 21.12 20.02
C ASP A 233 -8.85 20.58 18.58
N GLU A 234 -8.94 19.26 18.38
CA GLU A 234 -8.75 18.63 17.06
C GLU A 234 -10.03 18.65 16.20
N ASP A 235 -9.84 18.62 14.88
CA ASP A 235 -10.94 18.43 13.93
C ASP A 235 -11.65 17.09 14.20
N ASP A 236 -12.97 17.12 14.38
CA ASP A 236 -13.79 15.95 14.71
C ASP A 236 -13.55 14.79 13.74
N ASN A 237 -13.34 15.06 12.45
CA ASN A 237 -13.09 14.01 11.47
C ASN A 237 -11.73 13.35 11.67
N LEU A 238 -10.71 14.13 12.05
CA LEU A 238 -9.40 13.58 12.39
C LEU A 238 -9.48 12.72 13.65
N VAL A 239 -10.28 13.12 14.64
CA VAL A 239 -10.58 12.33 15.83
C VAL A 239 -11.22 10.98 15.46
N HIS A 240 -12.19 10.96 14.54
CA HIS A 240 -12.80 9.72 14.05
C HIS A 240 -11.78 8.80 13.35
N ILE A 241 -10.90 9.35 12.50
CA ILE A 241 -9.81 8.60 11.85
C ILE A 241 -8.89 7.97 12.90
N LYS A 242 -8.41 8.77 13.84
CA LYS A 242 -7.50 8.34 14.92
C LYS A 242 -8.11 7.22 15.76
N LYS A 243 -9.34 7.39 16.21
CA LYS A 243 -10.09 6.37 16.96
C LYS A 243 -10.22 5.09 16.16
N PHE A 244 -10.60 5.17 14.88
CA PHE A 244 -10.73 3.98 14.04
C PHE A 244 -9.41 3.20 13.89
N ILE A 245 -8.30 3.90 13.60
CA ILE A 245 -6.99 3.25 13.43
C ILE A 245 -6.53 2.61 14.75
N SER A 246 -6.75 3.27 15.89
CA SER A 246 -6.34 2.77 17.22
C SER A 246 -7.03 1.46 17.65
N THR A 247 -8.10 1.04 16.97
CA THR A 247 -8.79 -0.23 17.24
C THR A 247 -8.07 -1.48 16.70
N TYR A 248 -6.98 -1.32 15.96
CA TYR A 248 -6.18 -2.39 15.33
C TYR A 248 -4.80 -2.55 15.97
#